data_AF-A0A9N8VZZ9-F1
#
_entry.id   AF-A0A9N8VZZ9-F1
#
_cell.length_a   1.000
_cell.length_b   1.000
_cell.length_c   1.000
_cell.angle_alpha   90.00
_cell.angle_beta   90.00
_cell.angle_gamma   90.00
#
_symmetry.space_group_name_H-M   'P 1'
#
loop_
_entity.id
_entity.type
_entity.pdbx_description
1 polymer ?
#
loop_
_entity_poly.entity_id
_entity_poly.type
_entity_poly.pdbx_seq_one_letter_code
_entity_poly.pdbx_strand_id
1 'polypeptide(L)'
;MRSKTSFRLDKDKIRAKIEQELKGKDSLVNINFPAEDLRDIGVRQAIHDAFKAERIGDSLFIKCDVNNRDLRSDVGVWFQQPSHDERFRPIIHPCPPPNVWIKVCFNNAKDRNYMLNKINWLQQNTTGIEFVAIIIPSGIIPSNPNPQISTTHATIEQTRPTRAPYICHSHWDANNYENWYKMDWNQHITLRCGLMIDFNIVLTELSY
;
A
#
# COMPACT_ATOMS: atom_id res chain seq x y z
N MET A 1 52.33 9.43 -7.59
CA MET A 1 51.29 9.39 -6.54
C MET A 1 49.92 9.52 -7.20
N ARG A 2 49.15 8.43 -7.29
CA ARG A 2 47.80 8.44 -7.86
C ARG A 2 46.82 8.97 -6.80
N SER A 3 46.05 9.98 -7.21
CA SER A 3 44.97 10.61 -6.46
C SER A 3 43.94 9.59 -5.99
N LYS A 4 43.66 9.56 -4.68
CA LYS A 4 42.51 8.89 -4.07
C LYS A 4 41.25 9.69 -4.41
N THR A 5 40.66 9.43 -5.56
CA THR A 5 39.31 9.91 -5.87
C THR A 5 38.34 9.03 -5.09
N SER A 6 37.77 9.53 -4.00
CA SER A 6 36.71 8.82 -3.28
C SER A 6 35.49 8.72 -4.20
N PHE A 7 35.21 7.52 -4.71
CA PHE A 7 33.95 7.20 -5.37
C PHE A 7 32.83 7.18 -4.33
N ARG A 8 32.38 8.36 -3.89
CA ARG A 8 31.00 8.50 -3.44
C ARG A 8 30.18 8.59 -4.72
N LEU A 9 29.59 7.48 -5.15
CA LEU A 9 28.55 7.60 -6.16
C LEU A 9 27.43 8.44 -5.58
N ASP A 10 27.15 9.53 -6.26
CA ASP A 10 26.07 10.42 -5.91
C ASP A 10 24.75 9.66 -6.07
N LYS A 11 23.97 9.55 -5.00
CA LYS A 11 22.68 8.84 -4.97
C LYS A 11 21.77 9.28 -6.11
N ASP A 12 21.85 10.56 -6.48
CA ASP A 12 21.08 11.16 -7.56
C ASP A 12 21.50 10.65 -8.95
N LYS A 13 22.79 10.33 -9.15
CA LYS A 13 23.26 9.72 -10.41
C LYS A 13 22.77 8.30 -10.59
N ILE A 14 22.76 7.50 -9.52
CA ILE A 14 22.22 6.14 -9.57
C ILE A 14 20.72 6.20 -9.86
N ARG A 15 20.00 7.09 -9.18
CA ARG A 15 18.57 7.32 -9.38
C ARG A 15 18.25 7.69 -10.83
N ALA A 16 18.95 8.67 -11.40
CA ALA A 16 18.72 9.11 -12.78
C ALA A 16 18.97 7.98 -13.80
N LYS A 17 19.99 7.14 -13.59
CA LYS A 17 20.26 5.98 -14.43
C LYS A 17 19.13 4.95 -14.37
N ILE A 18 18.62 4.68 -13.17
CA ILE A 18 17.46 3.77 -13.00
C ILE A 18 16.25 4.35 -13.74
N GLU A 19 15.91 5.62 -13.52
CA GLU A 19 14.76 6.27 -14.18
C GLU A 19 14.88 6.24 -15.71
N GLN A 20 16.09 6.40 -16.25
CA GLN A 20 16.34 6.27 -17.69
C GLN A 20 16.08 4.85 -18.22
N GLU A 21 16.53 3.82 -17.50
CA GLU A 21 16.37 2.41 -17.90
C GLU A 21 14.92 1.91 -17.78
N LEU A 22 14.14 2.50 -16.87
CA LEU A 22 12.72 2.18 -16.69
C LEU A 22 11.83 2.90 -17.72
N LYS A 23 12.33 3.92 -18.41
CA LYS A 23 11.53 4.74 -19.33
C LYS A 23 10.99 3.90 -20.49
N GLY A 24 9.66 3.79 -20.56
CA GLY A 24 8.96 3.04 -21.62
C GLY A 24 8.98 1.52 -21.45
N LYS A 25 9.30 1.01 -20.25
CA LYS A 25 9.24 -0.42 -19.95
C LYS A 25 8.04 -0.74 -19.04
N ASP A 26 7.28 -1.75 -19.42
CA ASP A 26 6.04 -2.18 -18.75
C ASP A 26 6.18 -3.52 -18.01
N SER A 27 7.40 -4.00 -17.76
CA SER A 27 7.67 -5.34 -17.18
C SER A 27 8.92 -5.36 -16.30
N LEU A 28 9.32 -6.55 -15.80
CA LEU A 28 10.51 -6.71 -14.95
C LEU A 28 11.78 -6.22 -15.68
N VAL A 29 12.47 -5.24 -15.10
CA VAL A 29 13.71 -4.69 -15.63
C VAL A 29 14.89 -5.15 -14.78
N ASN A 30 15.86 -5.78 -15.43
CA ASN A 30 17.16 -6.06 -14.84
C ASN A 30 18.12 -4.91 -15.20
N ILE A 31 18.72 -4.29 -14.19
CA ILE A 31 19.74 -3.25 -14.34
C ILE A 31 21.03 -3.74 -13.69
N ASN A 32 22.09 -3.86 -14.49
CA ASN A 32 23.40 -4.21 -13.98
C ASN A 32 24.13 -2.98 -13.44
N PHE A 33 24.66 -3.11 -12.23
CA PHE A 33 25.54 -2.13 -11.61
C PHE A 33 26.89 -2.75 -11.29
N PRO A 34 28.00 -2.00 -11.41
CA PRO A 34 29.26 -2.39 -10.81
C PRO A 34 29.05 -2.69 -9.32
N ALA A 35 29.61 -3.80 -8.80
CA ALA A 35 29.44 -4.20 -7.41
C ALA A 35 29.84 -3.08 -6.41
N GLU A 36 30.81 -2.25 -6.78
CA GLU A 36 31.28 -1.08 -6.01
C GLU A 36 30.16 -0.05 -5.75
N ASP A 37 29.22 0.13 -6.69
CA ASP A 37 28.16 1.16 -6.66
C ASP A 37 27.02 0.81 -5.69
N LEU A 38 26.84 -0.49 -5.41
CA LEU A 38 25.80 -1.02 -4.52
C LEU A 38 26.36 -1.54 -3.19
N ARG A 39 27.65 -1.34 -2.89
CA ARG A 39 28.22 -1.77 -1.59
C ARG A 39 27.65 -0.98 -0.42
N ASP A 40 27.37 0.30 -0.63
CA ASP A 40 26.81 1.17 0.40
C ASP A 40 25.37 0.72 0.76
N ILE A 41 25.13 0.48 2.05
CA ILE A 41 23.83 0.00 2.55
C ILE A 41 22.76 1.09 2.50
N GLY A 42 23.13 2.37 2.70
CA GLY A 42 22.23 3.51 2.61
C GLY A 42 21.80 3.78 1.18
N VAL A 43 22.70 3.60 0.21
CA VAL A 43 22.37 3.64 -1.23
C VAL A 43 21.39 2.53 -1.59
N ARG A 44 21.65 1.30 -1.15
CA ARG A 44 20.75 0.15 -1.39
C ARG A 44 19.37 0.37 -0.78
N GLN A 45 19.30 0.83 0.47
CA GLN A 45 18.04 1.11 1.14
C GLN A 45 17.28 2.21 0.39
N ALA A 46 17.95 3.29 -0.01
CA ALA A 46 17.32 4.36 -0.75
C ALA A 46 16.79 3.93 -2.14
N ILE A 47 17.52 3.05 -2.84
CA ILE A 47 17.08 2.49 -4.12
C ILE A 47 15.87 1.56 -3.90
N HIS A 48 15.90 0.73 -2.86
CA HIS A 48 14.76 -0.10 -2.49
C HIS A 48 13.53 0.76 -2.13
N ASP A 49 13.71 1.82 -1.35
CA ASP A 49 12.62 2.70 -0.94
C ASP A 49 12.00 3.43 -2.14
N ALA A 50 12.85 3.93 -3.05
CA ALA A 50 12.43 4.72 -4.21
C ALA A 50 11.83 3.88 -5.35
N PHE A 51 12.38 2.69 -5.62
CA PHE A 51 12.03 1.90 -6.80
C PHE A 51 11.47 0.52 -6.47
N LYS A 52 11.34 0.18 -5.19
CA LYS A 52 10.96 -1.16 -4.71
C LYS A 52 11.85 -2.26 -5.32
N ALA A 53 13.11 -1.92 -5.53
CA ALA A 53 14.10 -2.74 -6.20
C ALA A 53 14.67 -3.83 -5.28
N GLU A 54 15.04 -4.97 -5.84
CA GLU A 54 15.75 -6.04 -5.12
C GLU A 54 17.07 -6.37 -5.79
N ARG A 55 18.08 -6.66 -4.97
CA ARG A 55 19.39 -7.08 -5.46
C ARG A 55 19.49 -8.60 -5.47
N ILE A 56 19.90 -9.16 -6.60
CA ILE A 56 20.20 -10.57 -6.78
C ILE A 56 21.61 -10.68 -7.35
N GLY A 57 22.57 -11.12 -6.51
CA GLY A 57 23.99 -11.05 -6.88
C GLY A 57 24.42 -9.60 -7.13
N ASP A 58 25.01 -9.33 -8.30
CA ASP A 58 25.42 -7.98 -8.72
C ASP A 58 24.37 -7.24 -9.56
N SER A 59 23.19 -7.86 -9.75
CA SER A 59 22.09 -7.32 -10.55
C SER A 59 20.99 -6.74 -9.68
N LEU A 60 20.40 -5.63 -10.13
CA LEU A 60 19.23 -5.01 -9.53
C LEU A 60 17.99 -5.32 -10.36
N PHE A 61 16.97 -5.87 -9.72
CA PHE A 61 15.69 -6.18 -10.32
C PHE A 61 14.65 -5.19 -9.83
N ILE A 62 13.97 -4.57 -10.78
CA ILE A 62 12.89 -3.61 -10.51
C ILE A 62 11.67 -4.15 -11.22
N LYS A 63 10.60 -4.39 -10.47
CA LYS A 63 9.30 -4.64 -11.06
C LYS A 63 8.78 -3.29 -11.56
N CYS A 64 8.79 -3.06 -12.89
CA CYS A 64 7.98 -1.97 -13.43
C CYS A 64 6.51 -2.36 -13.27
N ASP A 65 5.76 -1.55 -12.55
CA ASP A 65 4.32 -1.70 -12.51
C ASP A 65 3.74 -1.39 -13.89
N VAL A 66 3.03 -2.36 -14.46
CA VAL A 66 2.33 -2.19 -15.74
C VAL A 66 1.37 -1.01 -15.60
N ASN A 67 1.64 0.09 -16.32
CA ASN A 67 0.89 1.35 -16.25
C ASN A 67 0.91 2.09 -14.89
N ASN A 68 2.02 2.10 -14.15
CA ASN A 68 2.15 2.89 -12.91
C ASN A 68 1.11 2.51 -11.83
N ARG A 69 0.76 1.21 -11.77
CA ARG A 69 -0.17 0.66 -10.79
C ARG A 69 0.64 -0.07 -9.72
N ASP A 70 1.05 0.66 -8.69
CA ASP A 70 1.54 0.05 -7.46
C ASP A 70 0.48 -0.97 -7.01
N LEU A 71 0.79 -2.26 -6.98
CA LEU A 71 -0.15 -3.32 -6.56
C LEU A 71 -0.17 -3.50 -5.03
N ARG A 72 0.66 -2.75 -4.30
CA ARG A 72 0.73 -2.83 -2.85
C ARG A 72 -0.48 -2.17 -2.21
N SER A 73 -1.00 -2.82 -1.18
CA SER A 73 -1.86 -2.18 -0.19
C SER A 73 -1.05 -1.19 0.61
N ASP A 74 -1.73 -0.24 1.25
CA ASP A 74 -1.09 0.53 2.33
C ASP A 74 -0.92 -0.37 3.56
N VAL A 75 -1.89 -1.25 3.82
CA VAL A 75 -1.83 -2.29 4.84
C VAL A 75 -2.35 -3.61 4.28
N GLY A 76 -1.54 -4.67 4.36
CA GLY A 76 -1.96 -6.03 4.07
C GLY A 76 -2.09 -6.84 5.35
N VAL A 77 -3.09 -7.71 5.45
CA VAL A 77 -3.22 -8.69 6.54
C VAL A 77 -3.13 -10.09 5.96
N TRP A 78 -2.30 -10.93 6.58
CA TRP A 78 -2.11 -12.32 6.22
C TRP A 78 -2.43 -13.21 7.42
N PHE A 79 -3.25 -14.24 7.22
CA PHE A 79 -3.52 -15.24 8.26
C PHE A 79 -2.32 -16.15 8.47
N GLN A 80 -1.59 -16.43 7.38
CA GLN A 80 -0.28 -17.05 7.44
C GLN A 80 0.78 -16.01 7.12
N GLN A 81 1.58 -15.65 8.12
CA GLN A 81 2.58 -14.62 7.96
C GLN A 81 3.58 -15.01 6.85
N PRO A 82 3.84 -14.12 5.87
CA PRO A 82 4.85 -14.37 4.86
C PRO A 82 6.22 -14.57 5.51
N SER A 83 7.03 -15.45 4.95
CA SER A 83 8.39 -15.71 5.40
C SER A 83 9.25 -14.44 5.34
N HIS A 84 10.41 -14.46 6.00
CA HIS A 84 11.34 -13.35 5.91
C HIS A 84 11.73 -13.05 4.45
N ASP A 85 12.05 -14.08 3.67
CA ASP A 85 12.42 -13.92 2.28
C ASP A 85 11.26 -13.41 1.41
N GLU A 86 10.03 -13.84 1.63
CA GLU A 86 8.86 -13.32 0.91
C GLU A 86 8.58 -11.83 1.21
N ARG A 87 8.90 -11.37 2.43
CA ARG A 87 8.71 -9.97 2.84
C ARG A 87 9.79 -9.04 2.28
N PHE A 88 11.04 -9.49 2.27
CA PHE A 88 12.20 -8.65 1.96
C PHE A 88 12.80 -8.92 0.58
N ARG A 89 12.41 -10.02 -0.09
CA ARG A 89 12.84 -10.41 -1.43
C ARG A 89 11.65 -10.84 -2.34
N PRO A 90 10.56 -10.06 -2.43
CA PRO A 90 9.35 -10.41 -3.20
C PRO A 90 9.52 -10.67 -4.71
N ILE A 91 10.65 -10.37 -5.34
CA ILE A 91 10.94 -10.67 -6.76
C ILE A 91 11.40 -12.13 -6.91
N ILE A 92 12.22 -12.64 -5.98
CA ILE A 92 12.64 -14.06 -5.99
C ILE A 92 11.62 -14.94 -5.29
N HIS A 93 11.10 -14.44 -4.18
CA HIS A 93 10.19 -15.15 -3.30
C HIS A 93 8.86 -14.39 -3.31
N PRO A 94 7.97 -14.66 -4.28
CA PRO A 94 6.73 -13.90 -4.42
C PRO A 94 5.99 -13.84 -3.10
N CYS A 95 5.78 -12.63 -2.57
CA CYS A 95 4.97 -12.46 -1.38
C CYS A 95 3.55 -12.96 -1.70
N PRO A 96 2.97 -13.86 -0.90
CA PRO A 96 1.61 -14.31 -1.13
C PRO A 96 0.66 -13.11 -1.07
N PRO A 97 -0.45 -13.12 -1.83
CA PRO A 97 -1.46 -12.07 -1.70
C PRO A 97 -1.99 -11.99 -0.26
N PRO A 98 -2.26 -10.78 0.27
CA PRO A 98 -2.87 -10.66 1.59
C PRO A 98 -4.31 -11.20 1.58
N ASN A 99 -4.77 -11.67 2.73
CA ASN A 99 -6.18 -12.03 2.95
C ASN A 99 -7.06 -10.79 3.08
N VAL A 100 -6.53 -9.71 3.67
CA VAL A 100 -7.20 -8.40 3.70
C VAL A 100 -6.30 -7.34 3.08
N TRP A 101 -6.83 -6.61 2.11
CA TRP A 101 -6.14 -5.55 1.40
C TRP A 101 -6.76 -4.20 1.79
N ILE A 102 -6.00 -3.38 2.51
CA ILE A 102 -6.46 -2.09 3.00
C ILE A 102 -5.73 -0.96 2.25
N LYS A 103 -6.50 0.02 1.78
CA LYS A 103 -5.99 1.25 1.17
C LYS A 103 -6.57 2.46 1.87
N VAL A 104 -5.73 3.46 2.09
CA VAL A 104 -6.11 4.75 2.64
C VAL A 104 -6.05 5.79 1.54
N CYS A 105 -7.09 6.61 1.37
CA CYS A 105 -7.07 7.68 0.40
C CYS A 105 -7.89 8.90 0.84
N PHE A 106 -7.54 10.08 0.33
CA PHE A 106 -8.27 11.30 0.63
C PHE A 106 -9.65 11.31 -0.04
N ASN A 107 -10.60 12.01 0.57
CA ASN A 107 -11.95 12.21 0.03
C ASN A 107 -11.99 13.21 -1.14
N ASN A 108 -11.24 12.94 -2.20
CA ASN A 108 -11.29 13.67 -3.46
C ASN A 108 -11.55 12.71 -4.63
N ALA A 109 -12.09 13.23 -5.73
CA ALA A 109 -12.49 12.40 -6.86
C ALA A 109 -11.31 11.68 -7.53
N LYS A 110 -10.13 12.32 -7.58
CA LYS A 110 -8.94 11.76 -8.23
C LYS A 110 -8.46 10.50 -7.50
N ASP A 111 -8.23 10.61 -6.20
CA ASP A 111 -7.69 9.52 -5.39
C ASP A 111 -8.71 8.40 -5.24
N ARG A 112 -9.99 8.75 -5.08
CA ARG A 112 -11.08 7.77 -5.01
C ARG A 112 -11.22 6.99 -6.31
N ASN A 113 -11.24 7.66 -7.47
CA ASN A 113 -11.37 6.97 -8.76
C ASN A 113 -10.15 6.09 -9.04
N TYR A 114 -8.95 6.55 -8.68
CA TYR A 114 -7.74 5.75 -8.77
C TYR A 114 -7.85 4.47 -7.92
N MET A 115 -8.28 4.61 -6.66
CA MET A 115 -8.48 3.49 -5.74
C MET A 115 -9.55 2.51 -6.25
N LEU A 116 -10.73 2.98 -6.68
CA LEU A 116 -11.80 2.12 -7.18
C LEU A 116 -11.40 1.35 -8.43
N ASN A 117 -10.72 2.02 -9.38
CA ASN A 117 -10.20 1.35 -10.57
C ASN A 117 -9.18 0.26 -10.22
N LYS A 118 -8.37 0.49 -9.19
CA LYS A 118 -7.39 -0.48 -8.69
C LYS A 118 -8.07 -1.66 -8.00
N ILE A 119 -9.06 -1.42 -7.14
CA ILE A 119 -9.86 -2.47 -6.50
C ILE A 119 -10.55 -3.31 -7.58
N ASN A 120 -11.23 -2.69 -8.54
CA ASN A 120 -11.89 -3.42 -9.64
C ASN A 120 -10.92 -4.32 -10.41
N TRP A 121 -9.72 -3.83 -10.72
CA TRP A 121 -8.70 -4.64 -11.38
C TRP A 121 -8.20 -5.79 -10.50
N LEU A 122 -7.88 -5.52 -9.22
CA LEU A 122 -7.42 -6.54 -8.29
C LEU A 122 -8.47 -7.62 -8.08
N GLN A 123 -9.73 -7.23 -7.93
CA GLN A 123 -10.87 -8.13 -7.83
C GLN A 123 -10.97 -9.04 -9.07
N GLN A 124 -10.79 -8.52 -10.29
CA GLN A 124 -10.84 -9.34 -11.51
C GLN A 124 -9.66 -10.32 -11.67
N ASN A 125 -8.53 -10.06 -10.99
CA ASN A 125 -7.28 -10.79 -11.20
C ASN A 125 -6.81 -11.57 -9.97
N THR A 126 -7.54 -11.48 -8.84
CA THR A 126 -7.21 -12.17 -7.59
C THR A 126 -8.49 -12.68 -6.94
N THR A 127 -8.41 -13.80 -6.21
CA THR A 127 -9.54 -14.40 -5.51
C THR A 127 -9.24 -14.55 -4.03
N GLY A 128 -10.28 -14.51 -3.20
CA GLY A 128 -10.15 -14.73 -1.75
C GLY A 128 -9.53 -13.57 -0.96
N ILE A 129 -9.46 -12.37 -1.56
CA ILE A 129 -9.01 -11.15 -0.89
C ILE A 129 -10.22 -10.31 -0.49
N GLU A 130 -10.26 -9.89 0.77
CA GLU A 130 -11.23 -8.93 1.29
C GLU A 130 -10.68 -7.51 1.16
N PHE A 131 -11.42 -6.60 0.52
CA PHE A 131 -10.93 -5.25 0.21
C PHE A 131 -11.56 -4.20 1.12
N VAL A 132 -10.73 -3.33 1.69
CA VAL A 132 -11.17 -2.23 2.53
C VAL A 132 -10.52 -0.94 2.05
N ALA A 133 -11.31 0.06 1.73
CA ALA A 133 -10.84 1.42 1.48
C ALA A 133 -11.26 2.33 2.64
N ILE A 134 -10.29 2.94 3.30
CA ILE A 134 -10.50 3.96 4.34
C ILE A 134 -10.36 5.32 3.68
N ILE A 135 -11.47 6.05 3.64
CA ILE A 135 -11.52 7.39 3.05
C ILE A 135 -11.36 8.43 4.16
N ILE A 136 -10.31 9.24 4.08
CA ILE A 136 -9.93 10.19 5.12
C ILE A 136 -10.31 11.63 4.73
N PRO A 137 -10.69 12.47 5.71
CA PRO A 137 -10.95 13.89 5.46
C PRO A 137 -9.64 14.65 5.21
N SER A 138 -9.76 15.84 4.62
CA SER A 138 -8.66 16.81 4.51
C SER A 138 -8.61 17.80 5.68
N GLY A 139 -9.47 17.61 6.68
CA GLY A 139 -9.69 18.54 7.79
C GLY A 139 -9.63 17.84 9.14
N ILE A 140 -9.69 18.64 10.20
CA ILE A 140 -9.54 18.19 11.58
C ILE A 140 -10.72 17.30 11.98
N ILE A 141 -10.40 16.17 12.63
CA ILE A 141 -11.38 15.30 13.27
C ILE A 141 -11.53 15.74 14.74
N PRO A 142 -12.76 16.01 15.22
CA PRO A 142 -12.97 16.34 16.62
C PRO A 142 -12.69 15.13 17.51
N SER A 143 -12.10 15.35 18.69
CA SER A 143 -11.81 14.29 19.66
C SER A 143 -13.05 13.51 20.09
N ASN A 144 -12.85 12.26 20.53
CA ASN A 144 -13.93 11.39 20.99
C ASN A 144 -14.68 12.04 22.18
N PRO A 145 -15.98 12.34 22.06
CA PRO A 145 -16.75 12.92 23.14
C PRO A 145 -16.98 11.95 24.31
N ASN A 146 -16.88 10.63 24.07
CA ASN A 146 -17.20 9.59 25.04
C ASN A 146 -16.17 8.43 25.01
N PRO A 147 -14.91 8.64 25.44
CA PRO A 147 -13.83 7.67 25.27
C PRO A 147 -13.94 6.40 26.13
N GLN A 148 -14.84 6.38 27.11
CA GLN A 148 -15.00 5.28 28.08
C GLN A 148 -16.07 4.26 27.67
N ILE A 149 -16.75 4.47 26.54
CA ILE A 149 -17.88 3.62 26.12
C ILE A 149 -17.39 2.51 25.20
N SER A 150 -17.91 1.30 25.43
CA SER A 150 -17.68 0.15 24.54
C SER A 150 -18.15 0.45 23.11
N THR A 151 -17.41 -0.03 22.13
CA THR A 151 -17.76 0.20 20.73
C THR A 151 -18.94 -0.66 20.28
N THR A 152 -19.77 -0.14 19.38
CA THR A 152 -20.90 -0.85 18.77
C THR A 152 -20.69 -1.06 17.27
N HIS A 153 -21.40 -1.99 16.67
CA HIS A 153 -21.25 -2.24 15.24
C HIS A 153 -21.81 -1.06 14.43
N ALA A 154 -21.04 -0.57 13.46
CA ALA A 154 -21.47 0.48 12.55
C ALA A 154 -22.56 -0.05 11.59
N THR A 155 -23.45 0.85 11.18
CA THR A 155 -24.54 0.55 10.27
C THR A 155 -24.09 0.74 8.82
N ILE A 156 -24.56 -0.13 7.92
CA ILE A 156 -24.35 0.04 6.48
C ILE A 156 -25.19 1.21 5.98
N GLU A 157 -24.55 2.11 5.25
CA GLU A 157 -25.18 3.22 4.55
C GLU A 157 -25.72 2.76 3.19
N GLN A 158 -26.95 3.18 2.85
CA GLN A 158 -27.57 2.85 1.56
C GLN A 158 -26.87 3.52 0.37
N THR A 159 -26.19 4.63 0.63
CA THR A 159 -25.46 5.39 -0.38
C THR A 159 -24.11 5.80 0.16
N ARG A 160 -23.13 5.98 -0.73
CA ARG A 160 -21.79 6.43 -0.35
C ARG A 160 -21.85 7.75 0.42
N PRO A 161 -21.27 7.84 1.63
CA PRO A 161 -21.15 9.09 2.36
C PRO A 161 -20.45 10.18 1.55
N THR A 162 -20.96 11.41 1.64
CA THR A 162 -20.36 12.56 0.96
C THR A 162 -19.18 13.15 1.73
N ARG A 163 -19.17 12.98 3.06
CA ARG A 163 -18.15 13.50 3.97
C ARG A 163 -17.37 12.35 4.60
N ALA A 164 -16.05 12.45 4.53
CA ALA A 164 -15.12 11.59 5.26
C ALA A 164 -15.04 12.01 6.75
N PRO A 165 -14.62 11.09 7.64
CA PRO A 165 -14.13 9.73 7.35
C PRO A 165 -15.24 8.68 7.10
N TYR A 166 -14.99 7.74 6.19
CA TYR A 166 -15.86 6.58 5.93
C TYR A 166 -15.08 5.39 5.37
N ILE A 167 -15.65 4.19 5.47
CA ILE A 167 -15.12 2.96 4.87
C ILE A 167 -15.94 2.58 3.63
N CYS A 168 -15.24 2.16 2.58
CA CYS A 168 -15.78 1.25 1.58
C CYS A 168 -15.29 -0.17 1.90
N HIS A 169 -16.21 -1.08 2.12
CA HIS A 169 -15.91 -2.50 2.31
C HIS A 169 -16.49 -3.26 1.13
N SER A 170 -15.62 -3.89 0.35
CA SER A 170 -16.02 -4.67 -0.80
C SER A 170 -15.54 -6.11 -0.64
N HIS A 171 -16.47 -7.04 -0.84
CA HIS A 171 -16.18 -8.46 -0.86
C HIS A 171 -16.75 -9.08 -2.14
N TRP A 172 -16.08 -10.10 -2.64
CA TRP A 172 -16.57 -10.95 -3.72
C TRP A 172 -17.75 -11.83 -3.26
N ASP A 173 -18.97 -11.31 -3.32
CA ASP A 173 -20.11 -12.15 -3.68
C ASP A 173 -20.59 -11.74 -5.08
N ALA A 174 -21.38 -12.60 -5.74
CA ALA A 174 -21.75 -12.50 -7.15
C ALA A 174 -22.46 -11.18 -7.56
N ASN A 175 -22.67 -10.26 -6.62
CA ASN A 175 -23.45 -9.05 -6.79
C ASN A 175 -22.62 -7.76 -6.71
N ASN A 176 -21.29 -7.82 -6.47
CA ASN A 176 -20.41 -6.65 -6.35
C ASN A 176 -20.94 -5.59 -5.36
N TYR A 177 -21.43 -6.01 -4.20
CA TYR A 177 -21.93 -5.04 -3.22
C TYR A 177 -20.77 -4.30 -2.54
N GLU A 178 -20.76 -2.97 -2.70
CA GLU A 178 -19.95 -2.05 -1.92
C GLU A 178 -20.75 -1.65 -0.68
N ASN A 179 -20.29 -2.08 0.50
CA ASN A 179 -20.86 -1.65 1.77
C ASN A 179 -20.15 -0.39 2.23
N TRP A 180 -20.93 0.64 2.51
CA TRP A 180 -20.41 1.92 2.98
C TRP A 180 -20.70 2.09 4.46
N TYR A 181 -19.71 2.56 5.22
CA TYR A 181 -19.87 2.85 6.64
C TYR A 181 -19.35 4.23 6.93
N LYS A 182 -20.20 5.13 7.40
CA LYS A 182 -19.73 6.38 7.99
C LYS A 182 -18.96 6.06 9.27
N MET A 183 -17.76 6.63 9.44
CA MET A 183 -17.01 6.42 10.67
C MET A 183 -17.47 7.42 11.73
N ASP A 184 -17.97 6.90 12.83
CA ASP A 184 -18.27 7.68 14.03
C ASP A 184 -17.54 7.07 15.24
N TRP A 185 -17.27 7.90 16.24
CA TRP A 185 -16.65 7.46 17.50
C TRP A 185 -17.48 6.38 18.19
N ASN A 186 -16.79 5.46 18.84
CA ASN A 186 -17.33 4.32 19.57
C ASN A 186 -18.10 3.35 18.68
N GLN A 187 -17.65 3.22 17.43
CA GLN A 187 -18.14 2.22 16.50
C GLN A 187 -17.01 1.38 15.93
N HIS A 188 -17.36 0.19 15.43
CA HIS A 188 -16.46 -0.71 14.74
C HIS A 188 -17.17 -1.40 13.58
N ILE A 189 -16.41 -1.99 12.66
CA ILE A 189 -16.93 -3.01 11.74
C ILE A 189 -16.18 -4.32 11.94
N THR A 190 -16.88 -5.43 11.72
CA THR A 190 -16.28 -6.76 11.65
C THR A 190 -16.19 -7.19 10.19
N LEU A 191 -14.98 -7.46 9.73
CA LEU A 191 -14.71 -8.03 8.41
C LEU A 191 -15.16 -9.50 8.37
N ARG A 192 -15.34 -10.06 7.17
CA ARG A 192 -15.79 -11.45 7.00
C ARG A 192 -14.81 -12.47 7.57
N CYS A 193 -13.54 -12.12 7.61
CA CYS A 193 -12.51 -12.91 8.30
C CYS A 193 -12.54 -12.83 9.83
N GLY A 194 -13.47 -12.07 10.42
CA GLY A 194 -13.58 -11.88 11.87
C GLY A 194 -12.65 -10.78 12.42
N LEU A 195 -11.82 -10.15 11.58
CA LEU A 195 -11.02 -9.00 12.00
C LEU A 195 -11.91 -7.79 12.25
N MET A 196 -11.68 -7.11 13.36
CA MET A 196 -12.40 -5.91 13.73
C MET A 196 -11.59 -4.66 13.36
N ILE A 197 -12.22 -3.71 12.66
CA ILE A 197 -11.69 -2.37 12.48
C ILE A 197 -12.41 -1.46 13.48
N ASP A 198 -11.72 -1.10 14.55
CA ASP A 198 -12.20 -0.16 15.56
C ASP A 198 -12.01 1.29 15.07
N PHE A 199 -13.10 2.04 14.94
CA PHE A 199 -13.04 3.41 14.45
C PHE A 199 -12.36 4.34 15.44
N ASN A 200 -12.36 4.05 16.75
CA ASN A 200 -11.64 4.86 17.72
C ASN A 200 -10.14 4.91 17.43
N ILE A 201 -9.54 3.78 17.01
CA ILE A 201 -8.13 3.72 16.64
C ILE A 201 -7.89 4.59 15.40
N VAL A 202 -8.66 4.37 14.34
CA VAL A 202 -8.49 5.09 13.07
C VAL A 202 -8.69 6.60 13.25
N LEU A 203 -9.75 7.02 13.92
CA LEU A 203 -10.07 8.42 14.12
C LEU A 203 -9.04 9.12 15.03
N THR A 204 -8.46 8.41 16.00
CA THR A 204 -7.37 8.95 16.83
C THR A 204 -6.12 9.23 16.00
N GLU A 205 -5.70 8.30 15.14
CA GLU A 205 -4.55 8.50 14.23
C GLU A 205 -4.77 9.64 13.22
N LEU A 206 -6.01 9.95 12.90
CA LEU A 206 -6.38 11.05 11.99
C LEU A 206 -6.57 12.41 12.70
N SER A 207 -6.50 12.47 14.03
CA SER A 207 -6.77 13.68 14.81
C SER A 207 -5.54 14.58 15.05
N TYR A 208 -4.40 14.28 14.42
CA TYR A 208 -3.12 15.00 14.57
C TYR A 208 -2.90 16.12 13.55
#